data_AF-A0A645FIU5-F1
#
_entry.id   AF-A0A645FIU5-F1
#
_cell.length_a   1.000
_cell.length_b   1.000
_cell.length_c   1.000
_cell.angle_alpha   90.00
_cell.angle_beta   90.00
_cell.angle_gamma   90.00
#
_symmetry.space_group_name_H-M   'P 1'
#
loop_
_entity.id
_entity.type
_entity.pdbx_description
1 polymer ?
#
loop_
_entity_poly.entity_id
_entity_poly.type
_entity_poly.pdbx_seq_one_letter_code
_entity_poly.pdbx_strand_id
1 'polypeptide(L)'
;MLCEELIEEFAGLIDTAFYTHGHPDHIGPNITGRLQAHGKKVIAPLAAIQDWRLKKAIPAEELRREHVRCYPGIQRMVDGKDSPNSAYLLTLRSGATFFVRGDIYCSEDFLPILDRIEQEGRTIDFAAMSPFHQSGSSPVTELDSRFHCRFLAIHEWEFSHRAVGAVGAATQTFAELQESFRVPGEDGRCACLAWGESGLLGKQEFAGLEFDCSRQEACR
;
A
#
# COMPACT_ATOMS: atom_id res chain seq x y z
N MET A 1 5.92 9.65 -14.25
CA MET A 1 4.75 9.21 -15.02
C MET A 1 5.14 7.94 -15.75
N LEU A 2 4.39 6.85 -15.61
CA LEU A 2 4.68 5.60 -16.35
C LEU A 2 4.36 5.81 -17.84
N CYS A 3 5.18 5.27 -18.74
CA CYS A 3 4.88 5.29 -20.17
C CYS A 3 3.69 4.36 -20.49
N GLU A 4 3.04 4.57 -21.64
CA GLU A 4 1.85 3.80 -22.03
C GLU A 4 2.12 2.30 -22.16
N GLU A 5 3.32 1.93 -22.64
CA GLU A 5 3.76 0.54 -22.76
C GLU A 5 3.82 -0.15 -21.39
N LEU A 6 4.44 0.48 -20.40
CA LEU A 6 4.51 -0.07 -19.05
C LEU A 6 3.13 -0.15 -18.36
N ILE A 7 2.23 0.80 -18.64
CA ILE A 7 0.85 0.75 -18.15
C ILE A 7 0.10 -0.44 -18.77
N GLU A 8 0.33 -0.73 -20.06
CA GLU A 8 -0.25 -1.90 -20.73
C GLU A 8 0.28 -3.20 -20.16
N GLU A 9 1.61 -3.33 -20.02
CA GLU A 9 2.24 -4.52 -19.44
C GLU A 9 1.72 -4.77 -18.02
N PHE A 10 1.68 -3.74 -17.18
CA PHE A 10 1.17 -3.83 -15.82
C PHE A 10 -0.31 -4.25 -15.78
N ALA A 11 -1.15 -3.68 -16.67
CA ALA A 11 -2.55 -4.07 -16.78
C ALA A 11 -2.74 -5.51 -17.27
N GLY A 12 -1.80 -6.04 -18.06
CA GLY A 12 -1.77 -7.43 -18.50
C GLY A 12 -1.54 -8.43 -17.36
N LEU A 13 -0.80 -8.04 -16.32
CA LEU A 13 -0.45 -8.88 -15.17
C LEU A 13 -1.52 -8.92 -14.07
N ILE A 14 -2.43 -7.94 -14.05
CA ILE A 14 -3.34 -7.73 -12.91
C ILE A 14 -4.77 -8.10 -13.27
N ASP A 15 -5.33 -9.05 -12.50
CA ASP A 15 -6.74 -9.42 -12.63
C ASP A 15 -7.67 -8.55 -11.78
N THR A 16 -7.19 -8.08 -10.65
CA THR A 16 -7.96 -7.27 -9.70
C THR A 16 -7.06 -6.27 -8.99
N ALA A 17 -7.41 -4.99 -9.06
CA ALA A 17 -6.78 -3.93 -8.30
C ALA A 17 -7.66 -3.49 -7.13
N PHE A 18 -7.02 -3.18 -6.00
CA PHE A 18 -7.65 -2.65 -4.80
C PHE A 18 -7.04 -1.30 -4.45
N TYR A 19 -7.87 -0.29 -4.26
CA TYR A 19 -7.49 1.02 -3.75
C TYR A 19 -7.94 1.17 -2.30
N THR A 20 -7.10 1.73 -1.44
CA THR A 20 -7.40 1.92 -0.01
C THR A 20 -8.15 3.23 0.26
N HIS A 21 -7.84 4.30 -0.46
CA HIS A 21 -8.48 5.61 -0.33
C HIS A 21 -8.24 6.49 -1.56
N GLY A 22 -8.84 7.69 -1.55
CA GLY A 22 -8.89 8.60 -2.69
C GLY A 22 -7.71 9.58 -2.83
N HIS A 23 -6.56 9.35 -2.18
CA HIS A 23 -5.42 10.26 -2.39
C HIS A 23 -4.72 10.02 -3.74
N PRO A 24 -4.15 11.07 -4.36
CA PRO A 24 -3.58 10.99 -5.71
C PRO A 24 -2.43 10.00 -5.87
N ASP A 25 -1.69 9.71 -4.81
CA ASP A 25 -0.60 8.74 -4.75
C ASP A 25 -1.08 7.30 -4.55
N HIS A 26 -2.36 7.12 -4.19
CA HIS A 26 -3.00 5.82 -4.02
C HIS A 26 -3.93 5.46 -5.18
N ILE A 27 -4.43 6.43 -5.94
CA ILE A 27 -5.25 6.22 -7.13
C ILE A 27 -4.41 6.36 -8.38
N GLY A 28 -4.44 5.35 -9.26
CA GLY A 28 -3.81 5.40 -10.57
C GLY A 28 -4.84 5.47 -11.70
N PRO A 29 -5.31 6.66 -12.15
CA PRO A 29 -6.38 6.77 -13.14
C PRO A 29 -6.04 6.12 -14.48
N ASN A 30 -4.79 6.24 -14.95
CA ASN A 30 -4.37 5.66 -16.23
C ASN A 30 -4.37 4.12 -16.17
N ILE A 31 -3.85 3.55 -15.08
CA ILE A 31 -3.89 2.09 -14.83
C ILE A 31 -5.34 1.63 -14.66
N THR A 32 -6.15 2.37 -13.89
CA THR A 32 -7.58 2.07 -13.70
C THR A 32 -8.32 2.02 -15.03
N GLY A 33 -8.14 3.05 -15.86
CA GLY A 33 -8.75 3.12 -17.19
C GLY A 33 -8.36 1.94 -18.05
N ARG A 34 -7.07 1.55 -18.03
CA ARG A 34 -6.58 0.40 -18.79
C ARG A 34 -7.16 -0.92 -18.28
N LEU A 35 -7.08 -1.18 -16.97
CA LEU A 35 -7.69 -2.36 -16.34
C LEU A 35 -9.17 -2.50 -16.71
N GLN A 36 -9.93 -1.40 -16.64
CA GLN A 36 -11.36 -1.37 -16.99
C GLN A 36 -11.62 -1.59 -18.49
N ALA A 37 -10.68 -1.22 -19.37
CA ALA A 37 -10.76 -1.49 -20.80
C ALA A 37 -10.56 -3.00 -21.10
N HIS A 38 -9.69 -3.68 -20.35
CA HIS A 38 -9.49 -5.14 -20.43
C HIS A 38 -10.54 -5.96 -19.64
N GLY A 39 -11.57 -5.32 -19.08
CA GLY A 39 -12.59 -6.00 -18.28
C GLY A 39 -12.07 -6.54 -16.94
N LYS A 40 -10.92 -6.05 -16.46
CA LYS A 40 -10.35 -6.39 -15.15
C LYS A 40 -11.11 -5.66 -14.04
N LYS A 41 -11.01 -6.18 -12.82
CA LYS A 41 -11.76 -5.66 -11.67
C LYS A 41 -10.96 -4.56 -10.98
N VAL A 42 -11.64 -3.48 -10.64
CA VAL A 42 -11.09 -2.39 -9.81
C VAL A 42 -12.03 -2.23 -8.63
N ILE A 43 -11.48 -2.32 -7.42
CA ILE A 43 -12.19 -2.21 -6.15
C ILE A 43 -11.65 -0.99 -5.41
N ALA A 44 -12.54 -0.15 -4.90
CA ALA A 44 -12.17 1.07 -4.20
C ALA A 44 -13.28 1.47 -3.21
N PRO A 45 -12.99 2.27 -2.16
CA PRO A 45 -14.02 2.83 -1.30
C PRO A 45 -14.98 3.67 -2.13
N LEU A 46 -16.26 3.67 -1.74
CA LEU A 46 -17.30 4.41 -2.47
C LEU A 46 -16.94 5.90 -2.64
N ALA A 47 -16.37 6.52 -1.61
CA ALA A 47 -15.92 7.91 -1.66
C ALA A 47 -14.88 8.13 -2.77
N ALA A 48 -13.85 7.29 -2.85
CA ALA A 48 -12.82 7.38 -3.88
C ALA A 48 -13.40 7.16 -5.29
N ILE A 49 -14.37 6.25 -5.46
CA ILE A 49 -15.06 6.04 -6.73
C ILE A 49 -15.77 7.31 -7.18
N GLN A 50 -16.44 8.02 -6.26
CA GLN A 50 -17.17 9.25 -6.55
C GLN A 50 -16.22 10.40 -6.90
N ASP A 51 -15.21 10.62 -6.08
CA ASP A 51 -14.23 11.72 -6.25
C ASP A 51 -13.47 11.59 -7.57
N TRP A 52 -13.03 10.36 -7.90
CA TRP A 52 -12.24 10.08 -9.11
C TRP A 52 -13.08 9.63 -10.31
N ARG A 53 -14.41 9.53 -10.15
CA ARG A 53 -15.36 9.11 -11.21
C ARG A 53 -14.99 7.78 -11.85
N LEU A 54 -14.65 6.77 -11.04
CA LEU A 54 -14.21 5.44 -11.49
C LEU A 54 -15.40 4.60 -12.01
N LYS A 55 -15.86 4.86 -13.23
CA LYS A 55 -17.16 4.41 -13.79
C LYS A 55 -17.50 2.91 -13.66
N LYS A 56 -16.51 2.02 -13.68
CA LYS A 56 -16.72 0.55 -13.59
C LYS A 56 -16.11 -0.06 -12.33
N ALA A 57 -15.67 0.76 -11.38
CA ALA A 57 -15.14 0.26 -10.11
C ALA A 57 -16.27 -0.29 -9.25
N ILE A 58 -15.93 -1.29 -8.44
CA ILE A 58 -16.84 -1.94 -7.49
C ILE A 58 -16.59 -1.29 -6.11
N PRO A 59 -17.62 -0.76 -5.44
CA PRO A 59 -17.48 -0.27 -4.07
C PRO A 59 -17.00 -1.38 -3.15
N ALA A 60 -15.93 -1.13 -2.41
CA ALA A 60 -15.32 -2.07 -1.49
C ALA A 60 -16.32 -2.55 -0.41
N GLU A 61 -17.17 -1.64 0.05
CA GLU A 61 -18.19 -1.84 1.07
C GLU A 61 -19.32 -2.77 0.61
N GLU A 62 -19.57 -2.82 -0.70
CA GLU A 62 -20.59 -3.67 -1.34
C GLU A 62 -20.02 -5.03 -1.76
N LEU A 63 -18.69 -5.20 -1.73
CA LEU A 63 -18.05 -6.44 -2.15
C LEU A 63 -18.36 -7.57 -1.15
N ARG A 64 -19.33 -8.42 -1.52
CA ARG A 64 -19.65 -9.66 -0.79
C ARG A 64 -18.88 -10.82 -1.42
N ARG A 65 -17.63 -11.02 -0.99
CA ARG A 65 -16.80 -12.16 -1.41
C ARG A 65 -16.23 -12.89 -0.22
N GLU A 66 -16.24 -14.22 -0.27
CA GLU A 66 -15.75 -15.07 0.81
C GLU A 66 -14.30 -14.73 1.20
N HIS A 67 -13.45 -14.46 0.20
CA HIS A 67 -12.00 -14.27 0.36
C HIS A 67 -11.54 -12.80 0.45
N VAL A 68 -12.47 -11.85 0.58
CA VAL A 68 -12.13 -10.43 0.75
C VAL A 68 -12.94 -9.86 1.89
N ARG A 69 -12.27 -9.18 2.81
CA ARG A 69 -12.90 -8.31 3.81
C ARG A 69 -12.40 -6.89 3.61
N CYS A 70 -13.34 -5.96 3.69
CA CYS A 70 -13.07 -4.53 3.75
C CYS A 70 -13.44 -4.05 5.14
N TYR A 71 -12.51 -3.37 5.80
CA TYR A 71 -12.69 -2.74 7.09
C TYR A 71 -12.58 -1.23 6.87
N PRO A 72 -13.71 -0.51 6.89
CA PRO A 72 -13.71 0.94 6.78
C PRO A 72 -12.93 1.55 7.94
N GLY A 73 -12.14 2.57 7.63
CA GLY A 73 -11.41 3.37 8.59
C GLY A 73 -11.29 4.81 8.12
N ILE A 74 -10.49 5.60 8.83
CA ILE A 74 -10.32 7.02 8.57
C ILE A 74 -8.82 7.32 8.56
N GLN A 75 -8.38 8.08 7.56
CA GLN A 75 -7.11 8.77 7.62
C GLN A 75 -7.36 10.17 8.17
N ARG A 76 -6.83 10.43 9.37
CA ARG A 76 -6.96 11.74 10.00
C ARG A 76 -5.91 12.69 9.47
N MET A 77 -6.38 13.82 8.97
CA MET A 77 -5.50 14.82 8.38
C MET A 77 -5.26 15.95 9.37
N VAL A 78 -4.03 16.48 9.38
CA VAL A 78 -3.64 17.57 10.29
C VAL A 78 -4.46 18.85 10.04
N ASP A 79 -4.97 19.03 8.81
CA ASP A 79 -5.84 20.15 8.44
C ASP A 79 -7.34 19.91 8.78
N GLY A 80 -7.65 18.77 9.42
CA GLY A 80 -9.00 18.37 9.82
C GLY A 80 -9.87 17.83 8.67
N LYS A 81 -9.32 17.65 7.46
CA LYS A 81 -10.03 17.04 6.33
C LYS A 81 -9.81 15.54 6.30
N ASP A 82 -10.44 14.86 7.24
CA ASP A 82 -10.37 13.41 7.33
C ASP A 82 -10.82 12.75 6.01
N SER A 83 -10.03 11.77 5.55
CA SER A 83 -10.30 11.03 4.33
C SER A 83 -10.81 9.62 4.66
N PRO A 84 -11.93 9.17 4.09
CA PRO A 84 -12.34 7.78 4.18
C PRO A 84 -11.24 6.84 3.69
N ASN A 85 -10.95 5.81 4.47
CA ASN A 85 -9.94 4.81 4.14
C ASN A 85 -10.52 3.39 4.29
N SER A 86 -9.87 2.41 3.69
CA SER A 86 -10.26 1.01 3.77
C SER A 86 -9.04 0.13 3.93
N ALA A 87 -9.03 -0.62 5.03
CA ALA A 87 -8.13 -1.73 5.19
C ALA A 87 -8.74 -2.98 4.55
N TYR A 88 -7.91 -3.82 3.94
CA TYR A 88 -8.33 -5.06 3.31
C TYR A 88 -7.66 -6.25 3.96
N LEU A 89 -8.43 -7.33 4.16
CA LEU A 89 -7.91 -8.66 4.42
C LEU A 89 -8.30 -9.57 3.26
N LEU A 90 -7.30 -10.07 2.54
CA LEU A 90 -7.45 -10.97 1.40
C LEU A 90 -7.06 -12.38 1.81
N THR A 91 -7.88 -13.37 1.47
CA THR A 91 -7.50 -14.79 1.61
C THR A 91 -7.07 -15.31 0.24
N LEU A 92 -5.81 -15.73 0.13
CA LEU A 92 -5.26 -16.32 -1.08
C LEU A 92 -5.81 -17.74 -1.27
N ARG A 93 -5.70 -18.28 -2.49
CA ARG A 93 -6.12 -19.67 -2.78
C ARG A 93 -5.37 -20.71 -1.94
N SER A 94 -4.16 -20.39 -1.49
CA SER A 94 -3.38 -21.23 -0.57
C SER A 94 -3.96 -21.28 0.86
N GLY A 95 -4.94 -20.43 1.17
CA GLY A 95 -5.45 -20.22 2.52
C GLY A 95 -4.73 -19.11 3.29
N ALA A 96 -3.57 -18.66 2.82
CA ALA A 96 -2.82 -17.58 3.47
C ALA A 96 -3.59 -16.25 3.40
N THR A 97 -3.50 -15.43 4.45
CA THR A 97 -4.15 -14.12 4.51
C THR A 97 -3.17 -12.96 4.39
N PHE A 98 -3.62 -11.92 3.69
CA PHE A 98 -2.84 -10.74 3.38
C PHE A 98 -3.60 -9.48 3.79
N PHE A 99 -3.03 -8.72 4.72
CA PHE A 99 -3.61 -7.51 5.26
C PHE A 99 -2.94 -6.27 4.67
N VAL A 100 -3.73 -5.29 4.24
CA VAL A 100 -3.27 -3.96 3.84
C VAL A 100 -4.05 -2.93 4.63
N ARG A 101 -3.34 -2.06 5.35
CA ARG A 101 -3.95 -1.04 6.22
C ARG A 101 -4.42 0.20 5.47
N GLY A 102 -3.68 0.62 4.44
CA GLY A 102 -3.75 1.99 3.94
C GLY A 102 -3.20 2.99 4.97
N ASP A 103 -3.73 4.21 4.93
CA ASP A 103 -3.20 5.39 5.64
C ASP A 103 -3.94 5.66 6.95
N ILE A 104 -4.36 4.59 7.62
CA ILE A 104 -5.03 4.65 8.91
C ILE A 104 -3.93 4.78 9.98
N TYR A 105 -3.56 6.02 10.29
CA TYR A 105 -2.38 6.33 11.11
C TYR A 105 -2.67 6.51 12.60
N CYS A 106 -3.92 6.68 12.99
CA CYS A 106 -4.32 6.86 14.39
C CYS A 106 -4.77 5.53 14.98
N SER A 107 -4.26 5.18 16.17
CA SER A 107 -4.61 3.92 16.83
C SER A 107 -6.09 3.80 17.16
N GLU A 108 -6.76 4.90 17.47
CA GLU A 108 -8.20 4.90 17.74
C GLU A 108 -9.05 4.47 16.54
N ASP A 109 -8.54 4.62 15.31
CA ASP A 109 -9.21 4.16 14.10
C ASP A 109 -8.69 2.78 13.65
N PHE A 110 -7.42 2.45 13.97
CA PHE A 110 -6.80 1.20 13.55
C PHE A 110 -7.09 0.01 14.49
N LEU A 111 -7.03 0.19 15.80
CA LEU A 111 -7.23 -0.91 16.76
C LEU A 111 -8.63 -1.55 16.66
N PRO A 112 -9.73 -0.79 16.46
CA PRO A 112 -11.04 -1.41 16.25
C PRO A 112 -11.11 -2.33 15.03
N ILE A 113 -10.27 -2.09 14.01
CA ILE A 113 -10.16 -2.98 12.84
C ILE A 113 -9.51 -4.30 13.26
N LEU A 114 -8.42 -4.25 14.03
CA LEU A 114 -7.76 -5.45 14.54
C LEU A 114 -8.68 -6.25 15.46
N ASP A 115 -9.36 -5.57 16.40
CA ASP A 115 -10.32 -6.20 17.31
C ASP A 115 -11.41 -6.95 16.53
N ARG A 116 -11.90 -6.35 15.44
CA ARG A 116 -12.90 -6.98 14.59
C ARG A 116 -12.36 -8.20 13.83
N ILE A 117 -11.13 -8.14 13.33
CA ILE A 117 -10.47 -9.29 12.68
C ILE A 117 -10.35 -10.47 13.67
N GLU A 118 -9.96 -10.18 14.91
CA GLU A 118 -9.87 -11.19 15.99
C GLU A 118 -11.25 -11.77 16.35
N GLN A 119 -12.26 -10.90 16.51
CA GLN A 119 -13.65 -11.32 16.79
C GLN A 119 -14.24 -12.19 15.67
N GLU A 120 -13.87 -11.93 14.42
CA GLU A 120 -14.26 -12.74 13.25
C GLU A 120 -13.47 -14.06 13.15
N GLY A 121 -12.54 -14.34 14.08
CA GLY A 121 -11.71 -15.54 14.12
C GLY A 121 -10.75 -15.65 12.95
N ARG A 122 -10.30 -14.51 12.40
CA ARG A 122 -9.43 -14.45 11.22
C ARG A 122 -7.97 -14.31 11.61
N THR A 123 -7.09 -14.88 10.78
CA THR A 123 -5.64 -14.73 10.91
C THR A 123 -5.13 -13.65 9.98
N ILE A 124 -3.94 -13.12 10.29
CA ILE A 124 -3.14 -12.28 9.38
C ILE A 124 -1.79 -12.97 9.21
N ASP A 125 -1.55 -13.61 8.06
CA ASP A 125 -0.25 -14.27 7.79
C ASP A 125 0.79 -13.26 7.29
N PHE A 126 0.35 -12.31 6.46
CA PHE A 126 1.17 -11.24 5.89
C PHE A 126 0.49 -9.88 6.07
N ALA A 127 1.26 -8.87 6.47
CA ALA A 127 0.82 -7.48 6.55
C ALA A 127 1.71 -6.63 5.64
N ALA A 128 1.10 -5.98 4.64
CA ALA A 128 1.76 -4.98 3.83
C ALA A 128 1.32 -3.58 4.25
N MET A 129 2.22 -2.85 4.90
CA MET A 129 1.95 -1.50 5.36
C MET A 129 3.23 -0.68 5.63
N SER A 130 3.07 0.64 5.75
CA SER A 130 4.08 1.50 6.36
C SER A 130 3.95 1.47 7.89
N PRO A 131 5.07 1.54 8.64
CA PRO A 131 5.02 1.59 10.09
C PRO A 131 4.63 2.98 10.64
N PHE A 132 4.45 3.97 9.76
CA PHE A 132 4.04 5.31 10.13
C PHE A 132 2.70 5.28 10.90
N HIS A 133 2.67 6.06 11.98
CA HIS A 133 1.50 6.31 12.82
C HIS A 133 1.57 7.75 13.34
N GLN A 134 0.43 8.40 13.47
CA GLN A 134 0.30 9.77 13.98
C GLN A 134 0.04 9.78 15.49
N SER A 135 -0.65 8.76 16.01
CA SER A 135 -1.01 8.68 17.43
C SER A 135 -1.24 7.25 17.93
N GLY A 136 -0.98 7.05 19.21
CA GLY A 136 -1.19 5.80 19.94
C GLY A 136 -0.09 4.76 19.72
N SER A 137 -0.46 3.48 19.83
CA SER A 137 0.45 2.34 19.70
C SER A 137 1.07 2.22 18.30
N SER A 138 2.28 1.66 18.26
CA SER A 138 2.90 1.24 17.00
C SER A 138 2.05 0.16 16.33
N PRO A 139 1.66 0.35 15.06
CA PRO A 139 0.83 -0.63 14.35
C PRO A 139 1.60 -1.93 14.06
N VAL A 140 2.93 -1.87 13.93
CA VAL A 140 3.78 -3.05 13.76
C VAL A 140 3.75 -3.89 15.03
N THR A 141 3.90 -3.26 16.20
CA THR A 141 3.86 -3.95 17.49
C THR A 141 2.48 -4.56 17.77
N GLU A 142 1.39 -3.84 17.45
CA GLU A 142 0.03 -4.36 17.63
C GLU A 142 -0.25 -5.57 16.72
N LEU A 143 0.17 -5.51 15.44
CA LEU A 143 -0.01 -6.63 14.53
C LEU A 143 0.86 -7.84 14.90
N ASP A 144 2.12 -7.61 15.27
CA ASP A 144 3.03 -8.69 15.65
C ASP A 144 2.59 -9.38 16.94
N SER A 145 2.14 -8.62 17.95
CA SER A 145 1.69 -9.18 19.23
C SER A 145 0.38 -9.98 19.12
N ARG A 146 -0.55 -9.57 18.26
CA ARG A 146 -1.86 -10.20 18.11
C ARG A 146 -1.88 -11.36 17.11
N PHE A 147 -1.16 -11.21 15.99
CA PHE A 147 -1.25 -12.13 14.87
C PHE A 147 0.06 -12.84 14.53
N HIS A 148 1.19 -12.40 15.09
CA HIS A 148 2.52 -12.92 14.76
C HIS A 148 2.84 -12.96 13.26
N CYS A 149 2.30 -12.00 12.51
CA CYS A 149 2.33 -11.97 11.06
C CYS A 149 3.73 -11.68 10.49
N ARG A 150 3.91 -11.91 9.19
CA ARG A 150 5.07 -11.45 8.43
C ARG A 150 4.82 -10.10 7.81
N PHE A 151 5.82 -9.23 7.80
CA PHE A 151 5.70 -7.87 7.31
C PHE A 151 6.34 -7.70 5.94
N LEU A 152 5.62 -6.97 5.09
CA LEU A 152 6.13 -6.39 3.86
C LEU A 152 6.03 -4.88 4.01
N ALA A 153 7.16 -4.22 4.24
CA ALA A 153 7.18 -2.77 4.31
C ALA A 153 6.78 -2.20 2.94
N ILE A 154 5.70 -1.41 2.91
CA ILE A 154 5.21 -0.69 1.74
C ILE A 154 4.93 0.76 2.14
N HIS A 155 4.71 1.64 1.15
CA HIS A 155 4.42 3.07 1.38
C HIS A 155 5.69 3.86 1.81
N GLU A 156 6.78 3.61 1.09
CA GLU A 156 8.06 4.34 1.20
C GLU A 156 8.33 5.22 -0.04
N TRP A 157 7.36 5.27 -0.96
CA TRP A 157 7.50 5.89 -2.28
C TRP A 157 6.72 7.20 -2.40
N GLU A 158 6.53 7.92 -1.29
CA GLU A 158 5.88 9.25 -1.22
C GLU A 158 6.72 10.37 -1.88
N PHE A 159 7.53 10.06 -2.90
CA PHE A 159 8.26 11.05 -3.70
C PHE A 159 7.32 12.03 -4.42
N SER A 160 6.06 11.67 -4.61
CA SER A 160 5.02 12.51 -5.23
C SER A 160 4.50 13.62 -4.33
N HIS A 161 4.67 13.55 -3.00
CA HIS A 161 4.29 14.63 -2.07
C HIS A 161 5.32 15.74 -1.99
N ARG A 162 6.50 15.53 -2.58
CA ARG A 162 7.58 16.51 -2.58
C ARG A 162 7.57 17.33 -3.86
N ALA A 163 7.54 18.65 -3.71
CA ALA A 163 8.07 19.51 -4.76
C ALA A 163 9.57 19.21 -4.93
N VAL A 164 10.03 19.09 -6.18
CA VAL A 164 11.44 18.87 -6.51
C VAL A 164 12.29 19.94 -5.79
N GLY A 165 13.19 19.51 -4.89
CA GLY A 165 14.10 20.40 -4.15
C GLY A 165 13.59 20.92 -2.79
N ALA A 166 12.41 20.51 -2.32
CA ALA A 166 11.93 20.85 -0.98
C ALA A 166 12.32 19.79 0.08
N VAL A 167 12.68 20.26 1.29
CA VAL A 167 12.95 19.41 2.46
C VAL A 167 11.64 19.22 3.25
N GLY A 168 11.31 17.97 3.58
CA GLY A 168 10.27 17.61 4.55
C GLY A 168 8.97 16.99 4.00
N ALA A 169 8.34 16.24 4.93
CA ALA A 169 7.02 15.59 4.97
C ALA A 169 6.82 14.21 4.30
N ALA A 170 6.30 13.28 5.12
CA ALA A 170 5.73 11.96 4.84
C ALA A 170 6.64 10.89 4.19
N THR A 171 7.91 10.87 4.57
CA THR A 171 8.81 9.77 4.22
C THR A 171 9.61 9.37 5.45
N GLN A 172 9.59 8.10 5.81
CA GLN A 172 10.51 7.58 6.81
C GLN A 172 11.87 7.33 6.17
N THR A 173 12.94 7.51 6.94
CA THR A 173 14.29 7.10 6.52
C THR A 173 14.43 5.57 6.60
N PHE A 174 15.42 5.02 5.90
CA PHE A 174 15.70 3.58 5.97
C PHE A 174 15.97 3.12 7.41
N ALA A 175 16.69 3.95 8.17
CA ALA A 175 16.99 3.67 9.57
C ALA A 175 15.74 3.66 10.45
N GLU A 176 14.84 4.63 10.28
CA GLU A 176 13.56 4.68 11.02
C GLU A 176 12.65 3.49 10.66
N LEU A 177 12.65 3.08 9.39
CA LEU A 177 11.95 1.89 8.95
C LEU A 177 12.52 0.64 9.64
N GLN A 178 13.85 0.46 9.56
CA GLN A 178 14.52 -0.68 10.18
C GLN A 178 14.25 -0.75 11.68
N GLU A 179 14.29 0.38 12.39
CA GLU A 179 13.96 0.39 13.82
C GLU A 179 12.49 0.03 14.07
N SER A 180 11.57 0.55 13.26
CA SER A 180 10.14 0.26 13.40
C SER A 180 9.79 -1.22 13.20
N PHE A 181 10.56 -1.92 12.36
CA PHE A 181 10.43 -3.36 12.12
C PHE A 181 11.52 -4.18 12.80
N ARG A 182 12.28 -3.63 13.77
CA ARG A 182 13.46 -4.30 14.33
C ARG A 182 13.15 -5.69 14.87
N VAL A 183 12.13 -5.81 15.72
CA VAL A 183 11.72 -7.09 16.32
C VAL A 183 11.32 -8.12 15.25
N PRO A 184 10.32 -7.87 14.37
CA PRO A 184 9.99 -8.84 13.34
C PRO A 184 11.11 -9.04 12.31
N GLY A 185 12.00 -8.05 12.11
CA GLY A 185 13.16 -8.15 11.24
C GLY A 185 14.24 -9.09 11.77
N GLU A 186 14.61 -8.95 13.04
CA GLU A 186 15.55 -9.85 13.74
C GLU A 186 15.05 -11.30 13.76
N ASP A 187 13.73 -11.49 13.82
CA ASP A 187 13.08 -12.81 13.75
C ASP A 187 12.95 -13.38 12.32
N GLY A 188 13.42 -12.67 11.30
CA GLY A 188 13.29 -13.08 9.88
C GLY A 188 11.85 -13.05 9.36
N ARG A 189 10.96 -12.30 10.02
CA ARG A 189 9.54 -12.12 9.65
C ARG A 189 9.26 -10.82 8.93
N CYS A 190 10.26 -10.01 8.60
CA CYS A 190 10.10 -8.81 7.79
C CYS A 190 10.93 -8.91 6.50
N ALA A 191 10.32 -8.59 5.36
CA ALA A 191 11.00 -8.49 4.07
C ALA A 191 10.76 -7.11 3.44
N CYS A 192 11.85 -6.41 3.12
CA CYS A 192 11.80 -5.19 2.30
C CYS A 192 11.90 -5.61 0.84
N LEU A 193 10.84 -5.37 0.05
CA LEU A 193 10.77 -5.80 -1.34
C LEU A 193 11.58 -4.90 -2.27
N ALA A 194 11.60 -3.60 -1.98
CA ALA A 194 12.44 -2.62 -2.66
C ALA A 194 12.51 -1.36 -1.79
N TRP A 195 13.71 -0.78 -1.65
CA TRP A 195 13.94 0.52 -1.03
C TRP A 195 14.69 1.41 -2.01
N GLY A 196 14.26 2.65 -2.18
CA GLY A 196 14.99 3.65 -2.96
C GLY A 196 15.03 4.96 -2.20
N GLU A 197 16.21 5.45 -1.84
CA GLU A 197 16.33 6.85 -1.41
C GLU A 197 16.40 7.72 -2.67
N SER A 198 15.47 8.67 -2.85
CA SER A 198 15.74 9.75 -3.79
C SER A 198 16.83 10.63 -3.17
N GLY A 199 18.09 10.28 -3.40
CA GLY A 199 19.17 11.23 -3.26
C GLY A 199 18.84 12.42 -4.15
N LEU A 200 18.85 13.64 -3.60
CA LEU A 200 19.22 14.80 -4.40
C LEU A 200 20.65 14.56 -4.90
N LEU A 201 20.79 13.80 -5.99
CA LEU A 201 21.94 13.89 -6.86
C LEU A 201 21.78 15.22 -7.59
N GLY A 202 22.12 16.30 -6.87
CA GLY A 202 22.28 17.60 -7.48
C GLY A 202 23.28 17.45 -8.61
N LYS A 203 22.86 17.74 -9.84
CA LYS A 203 23.67 17.90 -11.06
C LYS A 203 25.13 17.45 -10.89
N GLN A 204 25.36 16.15 -10.77
CA GLN A 204 26.62 15.55 -11.12
C GLN A 204 26.31 14.62 -12.27
N GLU A 205 26.99 14.90 -13.37
CA GLU A 205 26.88 14.23 -14.66
C GLU A 205 26.92 12.71 -14.45
N PHE A 206 25.80 12.03 -14.66
CA PHE A 206 25.82 10.61 -15.00
C PHE A 206 26.18 10.49 -16.47
N ALA A 207 27.42 10.90 -16.79
CA ALA A 207 28.07 10.43 -18.00
C ALA A 207 28.52 8.99 -17.72
N GLY A 208 27.77 8.01 -18.25
CA GLY A 208 28.33 6.66 -18.44
C GLY A 208 27.60 5.47 -17.82
N LEU A 209 26.31 5.56 -17.47
CA LEU A 209 25.51 4.35 -17.20
C LEU A 209 24.33 4.29 -18.18
N GLU A 210 24.59 3.76 -19.37
CA GLU A 210 23.55 3.20 -20.23
C GLU A 210 22.99 1.95 -19.53
N PHE A 211 21.71 1.99 -19.18
CA PHE A 211 20.99 0.78 -18.77
C PHE A 211 20.72 -0.06 -20.02
N ASP A 212 21.50 -1.12 -20.18
CA ASP A 212 21.27 -2.15 -21.19
C ASP A 212 20.14 -3.08 -20.73
N CYS A 213 18.93 -2.88 -21.27
CA CYS A 213 17.76 -3.72 -21.04
C CYS A 213 17.83 -5.12 -21.68
N SER A 214 18.96 -5.53 -22.28
CA SER A 214 19.06 -6.80 -23.00
C SER A 214 19.33 -8.04 -22.13
N ARG A 215 19.50 -7.91 -20.81
CA ARG A 215 19.77 -9.07 -19.92
C ARG A 215 18.57 -9.48 -19.07
N GLN A 216 17.53 -9.99 -19.73
CA GLN A 216 16.52 -10.88 -19.12
C GLN A 216 16.77 -12.33 -19.55
N GLU A 217 17.91 -12.92 -19.19
CA GLU A 217 18.07 -14.38 -19.24
C GLU A 217 18.96 -14.86 -18.09
N ALA A 218 18.37 -15.05 -16.91
CA ALA A 218 18.87 -15.98 -15.89
C ALA A 218 17.85 -16.13 -14.76
N CYS A 219 16.81 -16.93 -15.00
CA CYS A 219 16.08 -17.70 -13.98
C CYS A 219 15.17 -18.69 -14.73
N ARG A 220 15.73 -19.86 -15.04
CA ARG A 220 14.99 -21.09 -15.34
C ARG A 220 15.07 -22.00 -14.11
#